data_AF-A0A2P4YCU0-F1
#
_entry.id   AF-A0A2P4YCU0-F1
#
_cell.length_a   1.000
_cell.length_b   1.000
_cell.length_c   1.000
_cell.angle_alpha   90.00
_cell.angle_beta   90.00
_cell.angle_gamma   90.00
#
_symmetry.space_group_name_H-M   'P 1'
#
loop_
_entity.id
_entity.type
_entity.pdbx_description
1 polymer ?
#
loop_
_entity_poly.entity_id
_entity_poly.type
_entity_poly.pdbx_seq_one_letter_code
_entity_poly.pdbx_strand_id
1 'polypeptide(L)'
;MVLDKGTPSMTKLSERRTTWTFLRALLWKNWLIKQRHPVATACEVLVPVVFIILLGVLKSTTTTVAVPSGWSDTTGSTGDAAIGTSYNLFQPTGQTIEWVNADLPKFALHESSMTGLILKLGVQSVDDAIRLEELSTADQATCSSGVIANGFMETDTSSPFRVPSECADKVSPYKIAIAPDNAFTRNYFAATMDSWYPRLDLLNSSSESLTVPSFSESVMFFDTDDALTEYVKSDDYGKGIENPRIYAGMVFDSVPLGDDIGSFASIEYSLRLNSTEGDSTGRVPGTSSSVLDT
;
A
#
# COMPACT_ATOMS: atom_id res chain seq x y z
N MET A 1 -81.10 31.83 -58.59
CA MET A 1 -79.70 31.53 -58.98
C MET A 1 -78.94 32.84 -58.97
N VAL A 2 -78.25 33.15 -57.88
CA VAL A 2 -77.25 34.22 -57.81
C VAL A 2 -76.10 33.63 -57.01
N LEU A 3 -74.99 33.36 -57.71
CA LEU A 3 -73.75 32.86 -57.10
C LEU A 3 -73.12 34.00 -56.29
N ASP A 4 -73.00 33.79 -54.99
CA ASP A 4 -72.15 34.61 -54.13
C ASP A 4 -70.68 34.26 -54.42
N LYS A 5 -69.97 35.19 -55.07
CA LYS A 5 -68.55 35.04 -55.40
C LYS A 5 -67.73 35.36 -54.16
N GLY A 6 -67.29 34.30 -53.48
CA GLY A 6 -66.38 34.39 -52.34
C GLY A 6 -65.16 35.26 -52.64
N THR A 7 -64.97 36.28 -51.80
CA THR A 7 -63.79 37.13 -51.74
C THR A 7 -62.58 36.27 -51.32
N PRO A 8 -61.50 36.17 -52.12
CA PRO A 8 -60.34 35.39 -51.72
C PRO A 8 -59.61 36.09 -50.56
N SER A 9 -59.42 35.36 -49.46
CA SER A 9 -58.67 35.77 -48.27
C SER A 9 -57.23 36.19 -48.64
N MET A 10 -56.93 37.49 -48.54
CA MET A 10 -55.57 38.03 -48.69
C MET A 10 -54.62 37.59 -47.57
N THR A 11 -55.16 37.12 -46.45
CA THR A 11 -54.39 36.65 -45.28
C THR A 11 -53.53 35.42 -45.60
N LYS A 12 -54.03 34.44 -46.37
CA LYS A 12 -53.27 33.20 -46.65
C LYS A 12 -52.16 33.32 -47.71
N LEU A 13 -52.12 34.40 -48.50
CA LEU A 13 -51.03 34.67 -49.45
C LEU A 13 -49.87 35.43 -48.81
N SER A 14 -50.15 36.24 -47.79
CA SER A 14 -49.12 36.93 -46.99
C SER A 14 -48.29 35.97 -46.13
N GLU A 15 -48.87 34.82 -45.78
CA GLU A 15 -48.28 33.76 -44.94
C GLU A 15 -47.42 32.77 -45.75
N ARG A 16 -47.68 32.61 -47.05
CA ARG A 16 -46.89 31.75 -47.96
C ARG A 16 -45.70 32.44 -48.61
N ARG A 17 -45.61 33.77 -48.53
CA ARG A 17 -44.57 34.57 -49.22
C ARG A 17 -43.39 34.97 -48.36
N THR A 18 -43.24 34.44 -47.15
CA THR A 18 -42.49 35.17 -46.10
C THR A 18 -41.71 34.30 -45.13
N THR A 19 -41.53 33.01 -45.37
CA THR A 19 -40.54 32.22 -44.60
C THR A 19 -39.27 32.03 -45.41
N TRP A 20 -39.34 31.52 -46.64
CA TRP A 20 -38.14 31.30 -47.46
C TRP A 20 -37.48 32.59 -47.96
N THR A 21 -38.28 33.58 -48.36
CA THR A 21 -37.79 34.92 -48.74
C THR A 21 -37.21 35.66 -47.54
N PHE A 22 -37.82 35.50 -46.36
CA PHE A 22 -37.34 36.05 -45.10
C PHE A 22 -36.07 35.35 -44.61
N LEU A 23 -36.00 34.02 -44.65
CA LEU A 23 -34.80 33.23 -44.38
C LEU A 23 -33.67 33.60 -45.35
N ARG A 24 -33.97 33.77 -46.64
CA ARG A 24 -33.00 34.22 -47.63
C ARG A 24 -32.49 35.63 -47.32
N ALA A 25 -33.37 36.54 -46.92
CA ALA A 25 -32.97 37.89 -46.50
C ALA A 25 -32.12 37.87 -45.22
N LEU A 26 -32.45 37.02 -44.25
CA LEU A 26 -31.67 36.83 -43.02
C LEU A 26 -30.29 36.21 -43.30
N LEU A 27 -30.22 35.17 -44.14
CA LEU A 27 -28.97 34.55 -44.55
C LEU A 27 -28.11 35.52 -45.36
N TRP A 28 -28.71 36.31 -46.26
CA TRP A 28 -28.01 37.34 -47.03
C TRP A 28 -27.49 38.47 -46.13
N LYS A 29 -28.27 38.88 -45.12
CA LYS A 29 -27.83 39.84 -44.10
C LYS A 29 -26.67 39.27 -43.27
N ASN A 30 -26.77 38.03 -42.79
CA ASN A 30 -25.69 37.37 -42.05
C ASN A 30 -24.43 37.18 -42.92
N TRP A 31 -24.61 36.88 -44.21
CA TRP A 31 -23.52 36.79 -45.17
C TRP A 31 -22.81 38.13 -45.37
N LEU A 32 -23.57 39.20 -45.59
CA LEU A 32 -23.03 40.57 -45.67
C LEU A 32 -22.29 40.98 -44.41
N ILE A 33 -22.77 40.59 -43.23
CA ILE A 33 -22.09 40.84 -41.95
C ILE A 33 -20.75 40.10 -41.90
N LYS A 34 -20.71 38.82 -42.27
CA LYS A 34 -19.45 38.03 -42.34
C LYS A 34 -18.45 38.61 -43.36
N GLN A 35 -18.94 39.12 -44.50
CA GLN A 35 -18.10 39.74 -45.54
C GLN A 35 -17.50 41.09 -45.08
N ARG A 36 -18.22 41.85 -44.25
CA ARG A 36 -17.77 43.15 -43.73
C ARG A 36 -16.80 43.04 -42.55
N HIS A 37 -16.80 41.92 -41.84
CA HIS A 37 -15.86 41.63 -40.76
C HIS A 37 -14.99 40.41 -41.12
N PRO A 38 -14.09 40.53 -42.12
CA PRO A 38 -13.28 39.42 -42.60
C PRO A 38 -12.35 38.87 -41.50
N VAL A 39 -11.87 39.72 -40.59
CA VAL A 39 -11.03 39.30 -39.45
C VAL A 39 -11.80 38.43 -38.47
N ALA A 40 -13.03 38.81 -38.09
CA ALA A 40 -13.85 38.02 -37.16
C ALA A 40 -14.24 36.66 -37.76
N THR A 41 -14.61 36.65 -39.05
CA THR A 41 -14.90 35.42 -39.79
C THR A 41 -13.66 34.54 -39.93
N ALA A 42 -12.47 35.12 -40.15
CA ALA A 42 -11.22 34.38 -40.18
C ALA A 42 -10.89 33.77 -38.82
N CYS A 43 -11.06 34.52 -37.71
CA CYS A 43 -10.87 33.99 -36.36
C CYS A 43 -11.87 32.87 -36.02
N GLU A 44 -13.14 32.99 -36.42
CA GLU A 44 -14.19 31.96 -36.22
C GLU A 44 -13.78 30.60 -36.84
N VAL A 45 -13.03 30.63 -37.94
CA VAL A 45 -12.53 29.42 -38.62
C VAL A 45 -11.15 29.01 -38.12
N LEU A 46 -10.22 29.95 -37.96
CA LEU A 46 -8.82 29.67 -37.62
C LEU A 46 -8.67 29.17 -36.18
N VAL A 47 -9.42 29.72 -35.23
CA VAL A 47 -9.31 29.30 -33.82
C VAL A 47 -9.62 27.81 -33.63
N PRO A 48 -10.77 27.25 -34.07
CA PRO A 48 -11.02 25.83 -33.93
C PRO A 48 -10.03 24.96 -34.72
N VAL A 49 -9.55 25.43 -35.89
CA VAL A 49 -8.53 24.71 -36.68
C VAL A 49 -7.20 24.64 -35.91
N VAL A 50 -6.76 25.75 -35.33
CA VAL A 50 -5.53 25.79 -34.50
C VAL A 50 -5.68 24.89 -33.28
N PHE A 51 -6.83 24.88 -32.61
CA PHE A 51 -7.08 23.97 -31.49
C PHE A 51 -7.03 22.49 -31.90
N ILE A 52 -7.61 22.12 -33.05
CA ILE A 52 -7.54 20.75 -33.57
C ILE A 52 -6.09 20.36 -33.88
N ILE A 53 -5.30 21.26 -34.48
CA ILE A 53 -3.89 21.03 -34.77
C ILE A 53 -3.10 20.87 -33.46
N LEU A 54 -3.32 21.74 -32.46
CA LEU A 54 -2.68 21.65 -31.16
C LEU A 54 -2.99 20.33 -30.46
N LEU A 55 -4.26 19.90 -30.44
CA LEU A 55 -4.65 18.60 -29.90
C LEU A 55 -4.04 17.43 -30.68
N GLY A 56 -3.88 17.56 -32.00
CA GLY A 56 -3.18 16.58 -32.83
C GLY A 56 -1.69 16.47 -32.49
N VAL A 57 -1.01 17.59 -32.28
CA VAL A 57 0.39 17.62 -31.86
C VAL A 57 0.54 17.05 -30.45
N LEU A 58 -0.31 17.44 -29.51
CA LEU A 58 -0.33 16.86 -28.15
C LEU A 58 -0.58 15.34 -28.18
N LYS A 59 -1.47 14.88 -29.06
CA LYS A 59 -1.68 13.45 -29.27
C LYS A 59 -0.45 12.75 -29.88
N SER A 60 0.31 13.42 -30.74
CA SER A 60 1.56 12.85 -31.28
C SER A 60 2.66 12.69 -30.24
N THR A 61 2.59 13.44 -29.13
CA THR A 61 3.51 13.28 -27.99
C THR A 61 3.13 12.14 -27.04
N THR A 62 1.92 11.58 -27.18
CA THR A 62 1.48 10.42 -26.39
C THR A 62 1.67 9.13 -27.17
N THR A 63 2.33 8.14 -26.57
CA THR A 63 2.45 6.80 -27.16
C THR A 63 1.19 5.98 -26.88
N THR A 64 0.62 5.36 -27.92
CA THR A 64 -0.45 4.37 -27.74
C THR A 64 0.17 3.01 -27.53
N VAL A 65 0.00 2.45 -26.33
CA VAL A 65 0.47 1.09 -26.01
C VAL A 65 -0.72 0.13 -26.04
N ALA A 66 -0.62 -0.93 -26.82
CA ALA A 66 -1.61 -2.00 -26.85
C ALA A 66 -1.41 -2.91 -25.64
N VAL A 67 -2.25 -2.75 -24.61
CA VAL A 67 -2.18 -3.53 -23.37
C VAL A 67 -2.90 -4.88 -23.56
N PRO A 68 -2.21 -6.03 -23.42
CA PRO A 68 -2.83 -7.36 -23.51
C PRO A 68 -3.89 -7.57 -22.42
N SER A 69 -4.83 -8.50 -22.63
CA SER A 69 -5.78 -8.89 -21.58
C SER A 69 -5.08 -9.63 -20.43
N GLY A 70 -5.60 -9.48 -19.21
CA GLY A 70 -5.09 -10.13 -18.00
C GLY A 70 -4.32 -9.17 -17.09
N TRP A 71 -3.30 -9.68 -16.41
CA TRP A 71 -2.42 -8.90 -15.54
C TRP A 71 -1.33 -8.25 -16.38
N SER A 72 -1.52 -7.00 -16.78
CA SER A 72 -0.66 -6.32 -17.75
C SER A 72 -0.57 -4.83 -17.46
N ASP A 73 0.44 -4.18 -18.02
CA ASP A 73 0.63 -2.74 -17.91
C ASP A 73 1.09 -2.10 -19.23
N THR A 74 1.34 -0.79 -19.19
CA THR A 74 1.82 -0.02 -20.34
C THR A 74 3.35 -0.08 -20.52
N THR A 75 4.07 -0.87 -19.73
CA THR A 75 5.52 -1.03 -19.87
C THR A 75 5.81 -1.81 -21.15
N GLY A 76 6.67 -1.27 -22.01
CA GLY A 76 6.98 -1.88 -23.30
C GLY A 76 7.57 -3.29 -23.15
N SER A 77 7.02 -4.25 -23.89
CA SER A 77 7.51 -5.63 -23.91
C SER A 77 8.90 -5.75 -24.57
N THR A 78 9.67 -6.78 -24.20
CA THR A 78 10.96 -7.09 -24.85
C THR A 78 10.74 -7.41 -26.33
N GLY A 79 11.07 -6.44 -27.19
CA GLY A 79 10.99 -6.58 -28.64
C GLY A 79 10.01 -5.62 -29.32
N ASP A 80 9.08 -5.02 -28.58
CA ASP A 80 8.15 -4.00 -29.10
C ASP A 80 7.62 -3.08 -27.99
N ALA A 81 7.99 -1.80 -28.05
CA ALA A 81 7.54 -0.76 -27.12
C ALA A 81 6.08 -0.31 -27.37
N ALA A 82 5.46 -0.71 -28.48
CA ALA A 82 4.05 -0.46 -28.76
C ALA A 82 3.12 -1.50 -28.09
N ILE A 83 3.67 -2.58 -27.53
CA ILE A 83 2.92 -3.63 -26.85
C ILE A 83 3.24 -3.60 -25.37
N GLY A 84 2.19 -3.60 -24.54
CA GLY A 84 2.30 -3.63 -23.08
C GLY A 84 2.79 -4.99 -22.58
N THR A 85 3.36 -5.04 -21.38
CA THR A 85 3.89 -6.26 -20.79
C THR A 85 2.79 -7.00 -20.03
N SER A 86 2.68 -8.32 -20.24
CA SER A 86 1.84 -9.20 -19.42
C SER A 86 2.69 -9.91 -18.37
N TYR A 87 2.09 -10.13 -17.20
CA TYR A 87 2.72 -10.69 -16.02
C TYR A 87 1.94 -11.93 -15.56
N ASN A 88 2.65 -12.89 -14.97
CA ASN A 88 1.99 -13.89 -14.13
C ASN A 88 1.50 -13.20 -12.84
N LEU A 89 0.32 -13.61 -12.35
CA LEU A 89 -0.27 -13.13 -11.09
C LEU A 89 0.72 -13.14 -9.91
N PHE A 90 1.56 -14.18 -9.84
CA PHE A 90 2.55 -14.36 -8.76
C PHE A 90 3.98 -14.00 -9.17
N GLN A 91 4.16 -13.27 -10.28
CA GLN A 91 5.50 -12.89 -10.71
C GLN A 91 6.11 -11.91 -9.70
N PRO A 92 7.24 -12.24 -9.05
CA PRO A 92 7.76 -11.47 -7.90
C PRO A 92 8.33 -10.10 -8.30
N THR A 93 8.54 -9.82 -9.59
CA THR A 93 9.23 -8.60 -10.05
C THR A 93 8.28 -7.40 -10.23
N GLY A 94 7.53 -7.05 -9.19
CA GLY A 94 6.39 -6.14 -9.33
C GLY A 94 6.42 -4.87 -8.50
N GLN A 95 6.56 -5.02 -7.19
CA GLN A 95 6.52 -3.92 -6.24
C GLN A 95 7.64 -4.10 -5.21
N THR A 96 8.21 -2.97 -4.79
CA THR A 96 9.08 -2.91 -3.62
C THR A 96 8.33 -2.12 -2.55
N ILE A 97 8.14 -2.73 -1.39
CA ILE A 97 7.61 -2.05 -0.22
C ILE A 97 8.79 -1.85 0.72
N GLU A 98 9.06 -0.61 1.16
CA GLU A 98 10.28 -0.26 1.91
C GLU A 98 10.51 -1.14 3.15
N TRP A 99 9.44 -1.52 3.84
CA TRP A 99 9.50 -2.37 5.03
C TRP A 99 9.48 -3.89 4.74
N VAL A 100 9.53 -4.30 3.47
CA VAL A 100 9.57 -5.71 3.05
C VAL A 100 10.83 -5.93 2.20
N ASN A 101 11.86 -6.54 2.80
CA ASN A 101 13.11 -6.94 2.12
C ASN A 101 12.91 -8.16 1.20
N ALA A 102 11.92 -8.09 0.30
CA ALA A 102 11.67 -9.11 -0.73
C ALA A 102 10.96 -8.49 -1.94
N ASP A 103 11.26 -9.03 -3.12
CA ASP A 103 10.56 -8.70 -4.37
C ASP A 103 9.10 -9.16 -4.29
N LEU A 104 8.15 -8.22 -4.31
CA LEU A 104 6.73 -8.51 -4.17
C LEU A 104 6.00 -8.60 -5.52
N PRO A 105 4.98 -9.46 -5.63
CA PRO A 105 4.23 -9.57 -6.86
C PRO A 105 3.53 -8.27 -7.24
N LYS A 106 3.46 -8.00 -8.54
CA LYS A 106 2.96 -6.72 -9.06
C LYS A 106 1.48 -6.49 -8.79
N PHE A 107 0.70 -7.57 -8.81
CA PHE A 107 -0.76 -7.54 -8.80
C PHE A 107 -1.41 -8.37 -7.68
N ALA A 108 -0.73 -9.42 -7.20
CA ALA A 108 -1.20 -10.21 -6.05
C ALA A 108 -0.30 -9.96 -4.83
N LEU A 109 -0.70 -9.01 -4.00
CA LEU A 109 -0.17 -8.94 -2.64
C LEU A 109 -0.98 -9.90 -1.78
N HIS A 110 -0.30 -10.88 -1.19
CA HIS A 110 -0.89 -11.70 -0.13
C HIS A 110 -0.69 -10.96 1.20
N GLU A 111 -1.72 -10.92 2.04
CA GLU A 111 -1.54 -10.49 3.42
C GLU A 111 -0.47 -11.36 4.07
N SER A 112 0.51 -10.72 4.71
CA SER A 112 1.56 -11.42 5.43
C SER A 112 0.91 -12.23 6.56
N SER A 113 1.14 -13.55 6.58
CA SER A 113 0.67 -14.38 7.69
C SER A 113 1.40 -14.00 8.98
N MET A 114 0.77 -14.21 10.14
CA MET A 114 1.42 -13.99 11.44
C MET A 114 2.73 -14.79 11.56
N THR A 115 2.75 -16.04 11.07
CA THR A 115 3.96 -16.86 10.96
C THR A 115 5.06 -16.17 10.13
N GLY A 116 4.69 -15.57 8.99
CA GLY A 116 5.63 -14.81 8.17
C GLY A 116 6.12 -13.54 8.86
N LEU A 117 5.24 -12.84 9.59
CA LEU A 117 5.62 -11.68 10.41
C LEU A 117 6.64 -12.08 11.48
N ILE A 118 6.36 -13.13 12.26
CA ILE A 118 7.25 -13.62 13.33
C ILE A 118 8.62 -14.00 12.76
N LEU A 119 8.65 -14.72 11.63
CA LEU A 119 9.91 -15.05 10.95
C LEU A 119 10.67 -13.78 10.51
N LYS A 120 9.95 -12.79 9.97
CA LYS A 120 10.52 -11.51 9.54
C LYS A 120 11.15 -10.74 10.71
N LEU A 121 10.58 -10.79 11.92
CA LEU A 121 11.16 -10.12 13.09
C LEU A 121 12.61 -10.59 13.34
N GLY A 122 12.88 -11.89 13.17
CA GLY A 122 14.23 -12.43 13.29
C GLY A 122 15.19 -11.92 12.22
N VAL A 123 14.76 -11.94 10.96
CA VAL A 123 15.55 -11.39 9.85
C VAL A 123 15.88 -9.91 10.08
N GLN A 124 14.86 -9.12 10.42
CA GLN A 124 15.02 -7.69 10.65
C GLN A 124 15.95 -7.38 11.85
N SER A 125 16.01 -8.26 12.85
CA SER A 125 16.91 -8.11 14.01
C SER A 125 18.39 -8.23 13.60
N VAL A 126 18.69 -9.07 12.61
CA VAL A 126 20.05 -9.24 12.07
C VAL A 126 20.37 -8.15 11.05
N ASP A 127 19.43 -7.81 10.17
CA ASP A 127 19.60 -6.74 9.18
C ASP A 127 19.91 -5.40 9.85
N ASP A 128 19.25 -5.09 10.96
CA ASP A 128 19.46 -3.85 11.72
C ASP A 128 20.47 -4.00 12.88
N ALA A 129 21.28 -5.07 12.87
CA ALA A 129 22.28 -5.32 13.90
C ALA A 129 23.34 -4.20 13.93
N ILE A 130 23.80 -3.88 15.13
CA ILE A 130 24.75 -2.81 15.38
C ILE A 130 26.16 -3.38 15.28
N ARG A 131 26.96 -2.96 14.28
CA ARG A 131 28.40 -3.30 14.17
C ARG A 131 28.65 -4.81 14.21
N LEU A 132 27.85 -5.58 13.49
CA LEU A 132 27.91 -7.05 13.44
C LEU A 132 29.25 -7.53 12.83
N GLU A 133 29.85 -6.72 11.97
CA GLU A 133 31.16 -6.92 11.33
C GLU A 133 32.35 -6.90 12.31
N GLU A 134 32.14 -6.49 13.56
CA GLU A 134 33.17 -6.54 14.61
C GLU A 134 33.31 -7.91 15.27
N LEU A 135 32.33 -8.78 15.04
CA LEU A 135 32.41 -10.17 15.46
C LEU A 135 33.41 -10.93 14.58
N SER A 136 33.93 -12.04 15.09
CA SER A 136 34.69 -12.96 14.24
C SER A 136 33.77 -13.53 13.15
N THR A 137 34.32 -13.94 12.01
CA THR A 137 33.51 -14.54 10.92
C THR A 137 32.71 -15.76 11.39
N ALA A 138 33.24 -16.52 12.34
CA ALA A 138 32.56 -17.68 12.92
C ALA A 138 31.41 -17.26 13.86
N ASP A 139 31.63 -16.25 14.70
CA ASP A 139 30.61 -15.75 15.63
C ASP A 139 29.49 -15.03 14.89
N GLN A 140 29.83 -14.24 13.87
CA GLN A 140 28.86 -13.60 12.98
C GLN A 140 27.97 -14.64 12.30
N ALA A 141 28.56 -15.69 11.72
CA ALA A 141 27.81 -16.76 11.06
C ALA A 141 26.89 -17.50 12.05
N THR A 142 27.39 -17.81 13.25
CA THR A 142 26.61 -18.47 14.32
C THR A 142 25.46 -17.58 14.80
N CYS A 143 25.72 -16.29 15.00
CA CYS A 143 24.72 -15.32 15.41
C CYS A 143 23.62 -15.18 14.35
N SER A 144 23.99 -14.87 13.10
CA SER A 144 23.02 -14.67 12.01
C SER A 144 22.21 -15.94 11.72
N SER A 145 22.85 -17.11 11.64
CA SER A 145 22.13 -18.37 11.41
C SER A 145 21.27 -18.78 12.60
N GLY A 146 21.71 -18.56 13.83
CA GLY A 146 20.93 -18.82 15.03
C GLY A 146 19.63 -18.01 15.06
N VAL A 147 19.70 -16.71 14.74
CA VAL A 147 18.52 -15.85 14.74
C VAL A 147 17.63 -16.09 13.51
N ILE A 148 18.20 -16.11 12.30
CA ILE A 148 17.44 -16.20 11.04
C ILE A 148 16.93 -17.61 10.76
N ALA A 149 17.80 -18.61 10.91
CA ALA A 149 17.48 -19.98 10.54
C ALA A 149 16.85 -20.75 11.72
N ASN A 150 17.39 -20.62 12.94
CA ASN A 150 16.90 -21.39 14.08
C ASN A 150 15.82 -20.68 14.89
N GLY A 151 15.52 -19.41 14.56
CA GLY A 151 14.50 -18.62 15.25
C GLY A 151 14.84 -18.33 16.71
N PHE A 152 16.12 -18.17 17.04
CA PHE A 152 16.56 -17.85 18.40
C PHE A 152 16.37 -16.36 18.70
N MET A 153 15.24 -16.04 19.35
CA MET A 153 14.75 -14.67 19.55
C MET A 153 14.49 -14.32 21.01
N GLU A 154 14.61 -15.28 21.93
CA GLU A 154 14.26 -15.07 23.32
C GLU A 154 15.32 -14.21 24.04
N THR A 155 14.87 -13.30 24.91
CA THR A 155 15.78 -12.42 25.66
C THR A 155 16.18 -13.04 27.00
N ASP A 156 15.37 -13.96 27.54
CA ASP A 156 15.72 -14.71 28.75
C ASP A 156 16.91 -15.66 28.49
N THR A 157 18.01 -15.41 29.19
CA THR A 157 19.23 -16.22 29.17
C THR A 157 19.03 -17.69 29.55
N SER A 158 17.95 -18.02 30.26
CA SER A 158 17.61 -19.39 30.66
C SER A 158 16.87 -20.17 29.56
N SER A 159 16.34 -19.48 28.56
CA SER A 159 15.59 -20.10 27.47
C SER A 159 16.51 -20.92 26.57
N PRO A 160 16.10 -22.13 26.14
CA PRO A 160 16.82 -22.89 25.13
C PRO A 160 16.81 -22.20 23.76
N PHE A 161 15.96 -21.18 23.58
CA PHE A 161 15.75 -20.45 22.33
C PHE A 161 16.21 -19.00 22.41
N ARG A 162 17.04 -18.70 23.42
CA ARG A 162 17.67 -17.39 23.59
C ARG A 162 18.50 -16.99 22.39
N VAL A 163 18.61 -15.68 22.17
CA VAL A 163 19.58 -15.13 21.21
C VAL A 163 20.98 -15.70 21.50
N PRO A 164 21.73 -16.14 20.48
CA PRO A 164 23.08 -16.68 20.66
C PRO A 164 23.99 -15.71 21.41
N SER A 165 24.79 -16.23 22.34
CA SER A 165 25.79 -15.41 23.07
C SER A 165 26.82 -14.78 22.14
N GLU A 166 27.08 -15.45 21.02
CA GLU A 166 27.97 -15.04 19.94
C GLU A 166 27.53 -13.70 19.32
N CYS A 167 26.25 -13.33 19.46
CA CYS A 167 25.77 -12.03 19.04
C CYS A 167 26.31 -10.86 19.87
N ALA A 168 26.87 -11.08 21.07
CA ALA A 168 27.58 -10.09 21.91
C ALA A 168 26.99 -8.67 21.91
N ASP A 169 25.67 -8.56 22.17
CA ASP A 169 24.87 -7.30 22.19
C ASP A 169 24.80 -6.53 20.85
N LYS A 170 25.31 -7.11 19.76
CA LYS A 170 25.22 -6.55 18.41
C LYS A 170 23.81 -6.68 17.84
N VAL A 171 23.09 -7.73 18.22
CA VAL A 171 21.71 -7.96 17.79
C VAL A 171 20.75 -7.54 18.89
N SER A 172 19.74 -6.77 18.50
CA SER A 172 18.58 -6.43 19.33
C SER A 172 17.34 -7.04 18.69
N PRO A 173 16.70 -8.05 19.32
CA PRO A 173 15.52 -8.70 18.76
C PRO A 173 14.37 -7.73 18.55
N TYR A 174 13.64 -7.88 17.45
CA TYR A 174 12.34 -7.24 17.28
C TYR A 174 11.24 -8.06 17.97
N LYS A 175 10.38 -7.37 18.74
CA LYS A 175 9.27 -7.96 19.50
C LYS A 175 7.96 -7.23 19.19
N ILE A 176 6.85 -7.92 19.42
CA ILE A 176 5.51 -7.33 19.45
C ILE A 176 5.19 -6.96 20.90
N ALA A 177 4.94 -5.68 21.16
CA ALA A 177 4.56 -5.21 22.49
C ALA A 177 3.09 -5.54 22.78
N ILE A 178 2.78 -5.97 24.00
CA ILE A 178 1.42 -6.15 24.50
C ILE A 178 1.27 -5.38 25.82
N ALA A 179 0.25 -4.54 25.92
CA ALA A 179 -0.08 -3.81 27.14
C ALA A 179 -1.60 -3.78 27.37
N PRO A 180 -2.09 -3.73 28.62
CA PRO A 180 -1.35 -3.93 29.86
C PRO A 180 -1.04 -5.41 30.11
N ASP A 181 -0.02 -5.67 30.92
CA ASP A 181 0.30 -6.99 31.43
C ASP A 181 -0.71 -7.39 32.51
N ASN A 182 -1.63 -8.30 32.17
CA ASN A 182 -2.62 -8.80 33.09
C ASN A 182 -3.03 -10.25 32.77
N ALA A 183 -3.93 -10.80 33.58
CA ALA A 183 -4.41 -12.17 33.41
C ALA A 183 -5.07 -12.41 32.04
N PHE A 184 -5.76 -11.42 31.47
CA PHE A 184 -6.36 -11.54 30.15
C PHE A 184 -5.28 -11.60 29.06
N THR A 185 -4.33 -10.67 29.04
CA THR A 185 -3.30 -10.61 28.00
C THR A 185 -2.33 -11.78 28.06
N ARG A 186 -1.95 -12.25 29.25
CA ARG A 186 -1.08 -13.43 29.41
C ARG A 186 -1.80 -14.76 29.25
N ASN A 187 -2.83 -15.00 30.06
CA ASN A 187 -3.38 -16.36 30.22
C ASN A 187 -4.47 -16.70 29.19
N TYR A 188 -5.06 -15.69 28.55
CA TYR A 188 -6.10 -15.88 27.54
C TYR A 188 -5.60 -15.52 26.15
N PHE A 189 -5.27 -14.25 25.91
CA PHE A 189 -4.85 -13.79 24.58
C PHE A 189 -3.56 -14.46 24.13
N ALA A 190 -2.45 -14.28 24.87
CA ALA A 190 -1.16 -14.82 24.46
C ALA A 190 -1.14 -16.35 24.45
N ALA A 191 -1.79 -17.01 25.42
CA ALA A 191 -1.94 -18.46 25.41
C ALA A 191 -2.71 -18.98 24.19
N THR A 192 -3.77 -18.28 23.76
CA THR A 192 -4.52 -18.63 22.55
C THR A 192 -3.65 -18.42 21.30
N MET A 193 -2.97 -17.27 21.22
CA MET A 193 -2.08 -16.95 20.11
C MET A 193 -0.92 -17.94 19.99
N ASP A 194 -0.33 -18.36 21.11
CA ASP A 194 0.74 -19.35 21.14
C ASP A 194 0.26 -20.73 20.66
N SER A 195 -0.98 -21.11 20.99
CA SER A 195 -1.59 -22.33 20.44
C SER A 195 -1.82 -22.26 18.93
N TRP A 196 -2.09 -21.07 18.38
CA TRP A 196 -2.31 -20.88 16.94
C TRP A 196 -1.00 -20.71 16.16
N TYR A 197 0.00 -20.13 16.80
CA TYR A 197 1.30 -19.84 16.23
C TYR A 197 2.42 -20.41 17.11
N PRO A 198 2.49 -21.75 17.24
CA PRO A 198 3.57 -22.40 17.96
C PRO A 198 4.87 -22.32 17.14
N ARG A 199 5.99 -22.68 17.78
CA ARG A 199 7.25 -22.87 17.07
C ARG A 199 7.07 -23.92 15.97
N LEU A 200 7.54 -23.64 14.76
CA LEU A 200 7.34 -24.50 13.60
C LEU A 200 8.65 -24.72 12.83
N ASP A 201 9.06 -25.99 12.70
CA ASP A 201 10.15 -26.38 11.80
C ASP A 201 9.63 -26.50 10.37
N LEU A 202 10.19 -25.69 9.48
CA LEU A 202 9.84 -25.64 8.05
C LEU A 202 10.64 -26.67 7.22
N LEU A 203 11.78 -27.12 7.74
CA LEU A 203 12.61 -28.13 7.09
C LEU A 203 12.48 -29.47 7.81
N ASN A 204 12.28 -30.52 7.04
CA ASN A 204 12.39 -31.89 7.52
C ASN A 204 13.81 -32.42 7.25
N SER A 205 14.79 -31.82 7.92
CA SER A 205 16.21 -32.14 7.77
C SER A 205 16.88 -32.28 9.14
N SER A 206 17.86 -33.18 9.23
CA SER A 206 18.67 -33.37 10.45
C SER A 206 19.93 -32.50 10.47
N SER A 207 20.27 -31.84 9.35
CA SER A 207 21.49 -31.04 9.20
C SER A 207 21.23 -29.55 9.03
N GLU A 208 20.00 -29.15 8.68
CA GLU A 208 19.62 -27.77 8.43
C GLU A 208 18.28 -27.51 9.10
N SER A 209 18.20 -26.44 9.88
CA SER A 209 16.98 -25.98 10.53
C SER A 209 16.55 -24.66 9.90
N LEU A 210 15.28 -24.58 9.54
CA LEU A 210 14.59 -23.32 9.32
C LEU A 210 13.35 -23.37 10.18
N THR A 211 13.34 -22.58 11.25
CA THR A 211 12.36 -22.66 12.31
C THR A 211 11.74 -21.30 12.51
N VAL A 212 10.41 -21.25 12.48
CA VAL A 212 9.66 -20.06 12.86
C VAL A 212 9.53 -20.04 14.38
N PRO A 213 9.93 -18.95 15.06
CA PRO A 213 9.67 -18.78 16.50
C PRO A 213 8.18 -18.87 16.82
N SER A 214 7.83 -19.21 18.06
CA SER A 214 6.45 -19.11 18.52
C SER A 214 6.03 -17.64 18.70
N PHE A 215 4.72 -17.43 18.88
CA PHE A 215 4.20 -16.14 19.31
C PHE A 215 4.76 -15.73 20.68
N SER A 216 4.80 -16.63 21.66
CA SER A 216 5.32 -16.33 23.00
C SER A 216 6.77 -15.87 22.99
N GLU A 217 7.59 -16.41 22.10
CA GLU A 217 8.99 -16.01 21.91
C GLU A 217 9.16 -14.68 21.17
N SER A 218 8.09 -14.15 20.58
CA SER A 218 8.11 -12.97 19.71
C SER A 218 7.46 -11.75 20.34
N VAL A 219 6.95 -11.88 21.58
CA VAL A 219 6.24 -10.80 22.27
C VAL A 219 6.98 -10.31 23.51
N MET A 220 6.68 -9.08 23.90
CA MET A 220 7.12 -8.47 25.16
C MET A 220 5.92 -7.80 25.83
N PHE A 221 5.75 -8.04 27.12
CA PHE A 221 4.63 -7.46 27.89
C PHE A 221 5.08 -6.20 28.61
N PHE A 222 4.16 -5.24 28.71
CA PHE A 222 4.34 -4.00 29.45
C PHE A 222 3.20 -3.82 30.44
N ASP A 223 3.52 -3.43 31.66
CA ASP A 223 2.53 -3.25 32.74
C ASP A 223 1.38 -2.33 32.32
N THR A 224 1.69 -1.27 31.57
CA THR A 224 0.74 -0.26 31.11
C THR A 224 1.13 0.29 29.74
N ASP A 225 0.20 1.00 29.11
CA ASP A 225 0.47 1.76 27.89
C ASP A 225 1.54 2.86 28.10
N ASP A 226 1.53 3.50 29.26
CA ASP A 226 2.54 4.50 29.62
C ASP A 226 3.93 3.86 29.75
N ALA A 227 4.03 2.66 30.33
CA ALA A 227 5.29 1.93 30.44
C ALA A 227 5.85 1.53 29.05
N LEU A 228 4.99 1.10 28.13
CA LEU A 228 5.38 0.89 26.73
C LEU A 228 5.90 2.19 26.10
N THR A 229 5.20 3.30 26.33
CA THR A 229 5.54 4.61 25.77
C THR A 229 6.87 5.14 26.32
N GLU A 230 7.12 4.94 27.61
CA GLU A 230 8.38 5.31 28.26
C GLU A 230 9.53 4.43 27.75
N TYR A 231 9.30 3.12 27.62
CA TYR A 231 10.28 2.18 27.09
C TYR A 231 10.79 2.57 25.70
N VAL A 232 9.89 2.83 24.75
CA VAL A 232 10.27 3.20 23.36
C VAL A 232 10.94 4.57 23.26
N LYS A 233 10.79 5.42 24.29
CA LYS A 233 11.46 6.73 24.40
C LYS A 233 12.79 6.65 25.16
N SER A 234 13.08 5.52 25.80
CA SER A 234 14.28 5.37 26.61
C SER A 234 15.54 5.44 25.76
N ASP A 235 16.63 5.94 26.34
CA ASP A 235 17.92 5.97 25.67
C ASP A 235 18.44 4.55 25.39
N ASP A 236 17.98 3.54 26.12
CA ASP A 236 18.43 2.15 26.00
C ASP A 236 17.64 1.33 24.98
N TYR A 237 16.59 1.91 24.39
CA TYR A 237 15.77 1.26 23.38
C TYR A 237 16.60 0.71 22.20
N GLY A 238 16.43 -0.58 21.91
CA GLY A 238 17.11 -1.24 20.80
C GLY A 238 18.61 -1.49 21.01
N LYS A 239 19.12 -1.35 22.25
CA LYS A 239 20.51 -1.64 22.60
C LYS A 239 20.65 -3.04 23.18
N GLY A 240 21.14 -3.95 22.35
CA GLY A 240 21.43 -5.34 22.72
C GLY A 240 20.18 -6.17 22.99
N ILE A 241 20.38 -7.28 23.67
CA ILE A 241 19.36 -8.32 23.88
C ILE A 241 18.35 -7.90 24.96
N GLU A 242 18.81 -7.26 26.03
CA GLU A 242 17.97 -6.86 27.17
C GLU A 242 16.97 -5.74 26.84
N ASN A 243 17.25 -4.94 25.81
CA ASN A 243 16.38 -3.87 25.35
C ASN A 243 15.98 -4.11 23.88
N PRO A 244 15.08 -5.08 23.61
CA PRO A 244 14.62 -5.39 22.27
C PRO A 244 13.89 -4.22 21.61
N ARG A 245 13.88 -4.21 20.28
CA ARG A 245 13.11 -3.23 19.51
C ARG A 245 11.64 -3.64 19.43
N ILE A 246 10.73 -2.68 19.47
CA ILE A 246 9.30 -2.93 19.30
C ILE A 246 8.93 -2.69 17.83
N TYR A 247 8.51 -3.76 17.16
CA TYR A 247 8.02 -3.67 15.78
C TYR A 247 6.62 -3.04 15.71
N ALA A 248 5.74 -3.51 16.59
CA ALA A 248 4.37 -3.05 16.74
C ALA A 248 3.91 -3.29 18.19
N GLY A 249 2.95 -2.50 18.65
CA GLY A 249 2.29 -2.67 19.94
C GLY A 249 0.80 -2.93 19.81
N MET A 250 0.27 -3.80 20.66
CA MET A 250 -1.16 -4.00 20.87
C MET A 250 -1.50 -3.54 22.27
N VAL A 251 -2.28 -2.47 22.36
CA VAL A 251 -2.68 -1.85 23.63
C VAL A 251 -4.16 -2.10 23.83
N PHE A 252 -4.51 -2.84 24.88
CA PHE A 252 -5.88 -3.15 25.23
C PHE A 252 -6.43 -2.10 26.19
N ASP A 253 -7.43 -1.35 25.72
CA ASP A 253 -8.07 -0.27 26.46
C ASP A 253 -9.18 -0.82 27.38
N SER A 254 -9.91 -1.85 26.92
CA SER A 254 -10.96 -2.52 27.68
C SER A 254 -10.97 -4.02 27.40
N VAL A 255 -10.88 -4.83 28.47
CA VAL A 255 -10.87 -6.30 28.40
C VAL A 255 -11.71 -6.92 29.52
N PRO A 256 -12.22 -8.15 29.34
CA PRO A 256 -12.82 -8.91 30.43
C PRO A 256 -11.79 -9.20 31.53
N LEU A 257 -12.21 -9.13 32.80
CA LEU A 257 -11.34 -9.35 33.96
C LEU A 257 -11.94 -10.41 34.89
N GLY A 258 -11.07 -11.07 35.66
CA GLY A 258 -11.50 -12.07 36.64
C GLY A 258 -12.31 -13.21 36.01
N ASP A 259 -13.47 -13.50 36.60
CA ASP A 259 -14.36 -14.58 36.17
C ASP A 259 -15.04 -14.31 34.80
N ASP A 260 -14.99 -13.07 34.30
CA ASP A 260 -15.54 -12.72 33.00
C ASP A 260 -14.61 -13.14 31.84
N ILE A 261 -13.36 -13.52 32.11
CA ILE A 261 -12.42 -13.99 31.10
C ILE A 261 -12.95 -15.28 30.44
N GLY A 262 -13.10 -15.25 29.12
CA GLY A 262 -13.68 -16.34 28.34
C GLY A 262 -15.20 -16.27 28.15
N SER A 263 -15.87 -15.28 28.76
CA SER A 263 -17.26 -14.95 28.47
C SER A 263 -17.38 -14.03 27.25
N PHE A 264 -18.60 -13.89 26.70
CA PHE A 264 -18.85 -12.94 25.63
C PHE A 264 -18.84 -11.51 26.18
N ALA A 265 -17.86 -10.72 25.75
CA ALA A 265 -17.69 -9.34 26.17
C ALA A 265 -16.99 -8.52 25.08
N SER A 266 -17.20 -7.21 25.10
CA SER A 266 -16.54 -6.29 24.19
C SER A 266 -15.08 -6.08 24.59
N ILE A 267 -14.19 -6.18 23.61
CA ILE A 267 -12.76 -5.88 23.76
C ILE A 267 -12.48 -4.63 22.94
N GLU A 268 -11.81 -3.66 23.54
CA GLU A 268 -11.31 -2.47 22.87
C GLU A 268 -9.79 -2.50 22.90
N TYR A 269 -9.17 -2.29 21.74
CA TYR A 269 -7.72 -2.28 21.60
C TYR A 269 -7.28 -1.37 20.47
N SER A 270 -6.06 -0.88 20.61
CA SER A 270 -5.38 -0.01 19.67
C SER A 270 -4.10 -0.69 19.17
N LEU A 271 -3.83 -0.59 17.86
CA LEU A 271 -2.58 -1.03 17.27
C LEU A 271 -1.64 0.16 17.11
N ARG A 272 -0.43 0.04 17.65
CA ARG A 272 0.65 1.01 17.55
C ARG A 272 1.68 0.50 16.56
N LEU A 273 1.76 1.14 15.40
CA LEU A 273 2.73 0.80 14.37
C LEU A 273 3.76 1.92 14.30
N ASN A 274 5.00 1.57 13.93
CA ASN A 274 6.03 2.58 13.71
C ASN A 274 5.60 3.52 12.56
N SER A 275 5.66 4.84 12.81
CA SER A 275 5.25 5.89 11.87
C SER A 275 6.44 6.58 11.18
N THR A 276 7.66 6.06 11.29
CA THR A 276 8.82 6.66 10.62
C THR A 276 8.90 6.27 9.15
N GLU A 277 8.19 7.04 8.32
CA GLU A 277 8.62 7.38 6.97
C GLU A 277 8.46 8.91 6.84
N GLY A 278 9.37 9.57 6.11
CA GLY A 278 9.65 11.02 6.19
C GLY A 278 8.46 12.00 6.23
N ASP A 279 8.69 13.14 6.90
CA ASP A 279 7.91 14.41 6.94
C ASP A 279 6.38 14.37 7.14
N SER A 280 5.73 13.22 7.28
CA SER A 280 4.27 13.13 7.41
C SER A 280 3.85 12.09 8.45
N THR A 281 3.96 12.46 9.72
CA THR A 281 3.31 11.77 10.84
C THR A 281 1.80 11.62 10.61
N GLY A 282 1.27 10.39 10.65
CA GLY A 282 -0.17 10.12 10.71
C GLY A 282 -0.86 9.63 9.43
N ARG A 283 -0.12 9.13 8.44
CA ARG A 283 -0.74 8.53 7.25
C ARG A 283 -1.18 7.09 7.53
N VAL A 284 -2.49 6.85 7.53
CA VAL A 284 -3.07 5.49 7.47
C VAL A 284 -2.52 4.79 6.22
N PRO A 285 -2.09 3.51 6.29
CA PRO A 285 -1.63 2.76 5.13
C PRO A 285 -2.69 2.82 4.01
N GLY A 286 -2.36 3.55 2.94
CA GLY A 286 -3.13 3.52 1.71
C GLY A 286 -2.43 2.58 0.74
N THR A 287 -3.18 1.89 -0.10
CA THR A 287 -2.63 1.26 -1.31
C THR A 287 -2.22 2.36 -2.30
N SER A 288 -1.17 3.12 -1.99
CA SER A 288 -0.55 4.01 -2.97
C SER A 288 0.44 3.19 -3.78
N SER A 289 0.00 2.78 -4.97
CA SER A 289 0.90 2.52 -6.08
C SER A 289 1.68 3.81 -6.34
N SER A 290 2.90 3.91 -5.80
CA SER A 290 3.83 4.97 -6.16
C SER A 290 4.22 4.75 -7.63
N VAL A 291 3.50 5.43 -8.52
CA VAL A 291 4.08 5.86 -9.78
C VAL A 291 5.05 6.97 -9.41
N LEU A 292 6.33 6.61 -9.31
CA LEU A 292 7.41 7.57 -9.39
C LEU A 292 7.41 8.11 -10.83
N ASP A 293 6.72 9.23 -11.03
CA ASP A 293 6.97 10.09 -12.19
C ASP A 293 8.28 10.83 -11.93
N THR A 294 9.36 10.31 -12.51
CA THR A 294 10.52 11.11 -12.94
C THR A 294 10.55 11.17 -14.45
#